data_AF-A0A2T2NCN6-F1
#
_entry.id   AF-A0A2T2NCN6-F1
#
_cell.length_a   1.000
_cell.length_b   1.000
_cell.length_c   1.000
_cell.angle_alpha   90.00
_cell.angle_beta   90.00
_cell.angle_gamma   90.00
#
_symmetry.space_group_name_H-M   'P 1'
#
loop_
_entity.id
_entity.type
_entity.pdbx_description
1 polymer ?
#
loop_
_entity_poly.entity_id
_entity_poly.type
_entity_poly.pdbx_seq_one_letter_code
_entity_poly.pdbx_strand_id
1 'polypeptide(L)'
;MTKTRLIPFLAFIVVVVLFSLYNSAAVHETWRGLPQRVGLGEHLGNRPPTNGSDDDFAIGDATDPDYANWNPTPIFKPGSPMEPGHNYTSVLVIAKTKDEDTSWMDKELPDQEKAIYVADDPTAPLHPPKNKGHEVMVYLSWIIDNYDNLPDVAIFMHAHQFTWHNDDILGHNAGELIKRLSRPRVWREGFVNMRCSWYPGCPDWMHPGETKENVYKQEEVLLAKSWSELFPLDEVPAVLAQPCCAQFALSRERIQAKPHAQYVWYRNWLFSTQLPDFLSGRIWEYVWQFVFTGNNVHCPKEHICFCDQYGSCFGGEDKFNDFIKIKQELGERERDLREWEDKGKAIEEAKKEGRYEEAEQLDKPEPGRDQELKKEIDRLRPIVDSLKADALERGKDPKNRAIEVGRDWKEGDGF
;
A
#
# COMPACT_ATOMS: atom_id res chain seq x y z
N MET A 1 48.92 0.27 -40.17
CA MET A 1 47.99 1.12 -40.93
C MET A 1 48.80 2.08 -41.79
N THR A 2 48.51 2.14 -43.09
CA THR A 2 49.20 3.00 -44.06
C THR A 2 49.01 4.49 -43.71
N LYS A 3 50.06 5.30 -43.89
CA LYS A 3 50.10 6.74 -43.52
C LYS A 3 48.92 7.57 -44.05
N THR A 4 48.21 7.09 -45.06
CA THR A 4 47.02 7.73 -45.67
C THR A 4 45.74 7.64 -44.83
N ARG A 5 45.67 6.83 -43.76
CA ARG A 5 44.50 6.77 -42.86
C ARG A 5 44.71 7.43 -41.49
N LEU A 6 45.92 7.87 -41.16
CA LEU A 6 46.20 8.51 -39.86
C LEU A 6 45.66 9.94 -39.77
N ILE A 7 45.73 10.70 -40.86
CA ILE A 7 45.32 12.11 -40.91
C ILE A 7 43.83 12.30 -40.62
N PRO A 8 42.88 11.59 -41.27
CA PRO A 8 41.46 11.75 -40.96
C PRO A 8 41.09 11.26 -39.56
N PHE A 9 41.81 10.25 -39.03
CA PHE A 9 41.57 9.73 -37.68
C PHE A 9 42.03 10.71 -36.60
N LEU A 10 43.19 11.35 -36.78
CA LEU A 10 43.68 12.40 -35.88
C LEU A 10 42.78 13.64 -35.93
N ALA A 11 42.28 14.03 -37.11
CA ALA A 11 41.34 15.15 -37.23
C ALA A 11 40.03 14.86 -36.47
N PHE A 12 39.50 13.63 -36.56
CA PHE A 12 38.31 13.22 -35.83
C PHE A 12 38.52 13.27 -34.31
N ILE A 13 39.66 12.78 -33.81
CA ILE A 13 39.99 12.84 -32.38
C ILE A 13 40.07 14.30 -31.89
N VAL A 14 40.71 15.18 -32.66
CA VAL A 14 40.81 16.61 -32.29
C VAL A 14 39.43 17.26 -32.21
N VAL A 15 38.53 16.97 -33.15
CA VAL A 15 37.15 17.49 -33.12
C VAL A 15 36.38 16.97 -31.90
N VAL A 16 36.52 15.68 -31.56
CA VAL A 16 35.86 15.09 -30.38
C VAL A 16 36.41 15.68 -29.07
N VAL A 17 37.72 15.93 -28.99
CA VAL A 17 38.36 16.56 -27.83
C VAL A 17 37.91 18.02 -27.70
N LEU A 18 37.88 18.78 -28.80
CA LEU A 18 37.41 20.17 -28.78
C LEU A 18 35.91 20.25 -28.43
N PHE A 19 35.09 19.33 -28.91
CA PHE A 19 33.66 19.26 -28.55
C PHE A 19 33.46 18.88 -27.08
N SER A 20 34.26 17.96 -26.54
CA SER A 20 34.22 17.61 -25.11
C SER A 20 34.69 18.77 -24.23
N LEU A 21 35.75 19.49 -24.62
CA LEU A 21 36.23 20.66 -23.90
C LEU A 21 35.24 21.83 -23.96
N TYR A 22 34.60 22.06 -25.11
CA TYR A 22 33.55 23.07 -25.26
C TYR A 22 32.33 22.74 -24.40
N ASN A 23 31.86 21.48 -24.41
CA ASN A 23 30.76 21.08 -23.53
C ASN A 23 31.15 21.16 -22.05
N SER A 24 32.38 20.79 -21.67
CA SER A 24 32.83 20.92 -20.29
C SER A 24 32.95 22.37 -19.85
N ALA A 25 33.42 23.27 -20.71
CA ALA A 25 33.52 24.70 -20.42
C ALA A 25 32.15 25.37 -20.37
N ALA A 26 31.27 25.07 -21.34
CA ALA A 26 29.90 25.56 -21.36
C ALA A 26 29.12 25.07 -20.14
N VAL A 27 29.22 23.78 -19.79
CA VAL A 27 28.63 23.23 -18.57
C VAL A 27 29.21 23.96 -17.35
N HIS A 28 30.52 24.16 -17.26
CA HIS A 28 31.15 24.87 -16.13
C HIS A 28 30.69 26.34 -16.01
N GLU A 29 30.45 27.06 -17.12
CA GLU A 29 29.86 28.40 -17.12
C GLU A 29 28.39 28.37 -16.68
N THR A 30 27.60 27.38 -17.11
CA THR A 30 26.21 27.19 -16.63
C THR A 30 26.18 26.94 -15.11
N TRP A 31 27.18 26.24 -14.55
CA TRP A 31 27.30 26.02 -13.11
C TRP A 31 27.71 27.28 -12.32
N ARG A 32 28.43 28.23 -12.93
CA ARG A 32 28.78 29.51 -12.27
C ARG A 32 27.63 30.51 -12.25
N GLY A 33 26.66 30.37 -13.14
CA GLY A 33 25.43 31.19 -13.19
C GLY A 33 24.31 30.70 -12.27
N LEU A 34 24.43 29.51 -11.68
CA LEU A 34 23.48 29.00 -10.69
C LEU A 34 23.78 29.62 -9.31
N PRO A 35 22.82 30.29 -8.66
CA PRO A 35 23.01 30.77 -7.30
C PRO A 35 23.29 29.58 -6.39
N GLN A 36 24.49 29.49 -5.81
CA GLN A 36 24.76 28.55 -4.72
C GLN A 36 24.03 29.03 -3.46
N ARG A 37 22.74 28.72 -3.36
CA ARG A 37 22.01 28.68 -2.09
C ARG A 37 21.33 27.33 -1.94
N VAL A 38 22.14 26.31 -1.67
CA VAL A 38 21.65 25.13 -0.96
C VAL A 38 21.78 25.45 0.53
N GLY A 39 20.76 26.12 1.06
CA GLY A 39 20.54 26.22 2.50
C GLY A 39 19.53 25.16 2.90
N LEU A 40 19.89 24.31 3.87
CA LEU A 40 18.94 23.45 4.57
C LEU A 40 17.93 24.35 5.32
N GLY A 41 16.77 24.58 4.72
CA GLY A 41 15.50 24.80 5.44
C GLY A 41 15.40 25.85 6.55
N GLU A 42 16.27 26.85 6.67
CA GLU A 42 16.04 27.97 7.60
C GLU A 42 15.45 29.18 6.87
N HIS A 43 14.12 29.30 6.96
CA HIS A 43 13.42 30.53 6.59
C HIS A 43 13.75 31.60 7.64
N LEU A 44 14.71 32.48 7.33
CA LEU A 44 14.90 33.72 8.09
C LEU A 44 13.77 34.70 7.77
N GLY A 45 12.66 34.55 8.47
CA GLY A 45 11.59 35.54 8.49
C GLY A 45 12.09 36.88 9.05
N ASN A 46 11.70 37.95 8.36
CA ASN A 46 11.65 39.35 8.80
C ASN A 46 12.89 39.89 9.55
N ARG A 47 13.85 40.45 8.80
CA ARG A 47 14.69 41.55 9.30
C ARG A 47 14.27 42.86 8.64
N PRO A 48 14.11 43.96 9.41
CA PRO A 48 13.81 45.27 8.84
C PRO A 48 15.03 45.80 8.07
N PRO A 49 14.84 46.64 7.03
CA PRO A 49 15.93 47.04 6.16
C PRO A 49 16.89 47.97 6.89
N THR A 50 18.18 47.60 6.92
CA THR A 50 19.26 48.48 7.32
C THR A 50 19.63 49.39 6.15
N ASN A 51 19.52 50.70 6.35
CA ASN A 51 19.99 51.73 5.42
C ASN A 51 21.49 51.55 5.11
N GLY A 52 21.79 51.28 3.85
CA GLY A 52 23.13 51.35 3.27
C GLY A 52 23.01 51.83 1.84
N SER A 53 23.51 53.03 1.58
CA SER A 53 23.67 53.65 0.27
C SER A 53 24.72 52.90 -0.54
N ASP A 54 24.39 52.45 -1.76
CA ASP A 54 25.07 52.79 -3.01
C ASP A 54 24.67 51.85 -4.15
N ASP A 55 24.63 52.44 -5.34
CA ASP A 55 24.46 51.90 -6.69
C ASP A 55 23.06 51.66 -7.28
N ASP A 56 22.84 52.45 -8.33
CA ASP A 56 21.67 52.62 -9.19
C ASP A 56 21.63 51.51 -10.24
N PHE A 57 20.93 50.42 -9.92
CA PHE A 57 20.30 49.56 -10.92
C PHE A 57 18.86 49.32 -10.50
N ALA A 58 17.92 49.84 -11.28
CA ALA A 58 16.50 49.58 -11.15
C ALA A 58 16.20 48.09 -11.41
N ILE A 59 16.43 47.26 -10.40
CA ILE A 59 15.83 45.94 -10.30
C ILE A 59 14.41 46.22 -9.83
N GLY A 60 13.45 46.06 -10.74
CA GLY A 60 12.03 46.09 -10.38
C GLY A 60 11.83 45.18 -9.17
N ASP A 61 11.06 45.67 -8.19
CA ASP A 61 10.72 44.99 -6.95
C ASP A 61 9.95 43.69 -7.29
N ALA A 62 10.69 42.68 -7.72
CA ALA A 62 10.21 41.34 -7.93
C ALA A 62 10.09 40.74 -6.53
N THR A 63 8.98 41.06 -5.88
CA THR A 63 8.53 40.32 -4.72
C THR A 63 8.54 38.85 -5.12
N ASP A 64 9.29 38.02 -4.39
CA ASP A 64 9.24 36.58 -4.56
C ASP A 64 7.77 36.16 -4.64
N PRO A 65 7.37 35.36 -5.65
CA PRO A 65 6.00 34.92 -5.76
C PRO A 65 5.59 34.23 -4.45
N ASP A 66 4.35 34.44 -4.02
CA ASP A 66 3.82 33.81 -2.82
C ASP A 66 3.88 32.28 -2.94
N TYR A 67 4.95 31.70 -2.41
CA TYR A 67 5.22 30.27 -2.46
C TYR A 67 4.25 29.47 -1.58
N ALA A 68 3.48 30.12 -0.70
CA ALA A 68 2.50 29.44 0.14
C ALA A 68 1.43 28.71 -0.69
N ASN A 69 1.18 29.17 -1.92
CA ASN A 69 0.21 28.57 -2.85
C ASN A 69 0.85 27.73 -3.97
N TRP A 70 2.16 27.50 -3.95
CA TRP A 70 2.87 26.80 -5.04
C TRP A 70 2.75 25.27 -4.96
N ASN A 71 2.49 24.71 -3.77
CA ASN A 71 2.13 23.31 -3.58
C ASN A 71 0.62 23.20 -3.27
N PRO A 72 -0.27 23.17 -4.28
CA PRO A 72 -1.69 22.93 -4.03
C PRO A 72 -1.86 21.52 -3.47
N THR A 73 -1.94 21.40 -2.15
CA THR A 73 -2.21 20.12 -1.47
C THR A 73 -3.60 19.65 -1.91
N PRO A 74 -3.74 18.42 -2.46
CA PRO A 74 -5.05 17.90 -2.84
C PRO A 74 -6.00 17.90 -1.64
N ILE A 75 -7.10 18.63 -1.77
CA ILE A 75 -8.13 18.67 -0.72
C ILE A 75 -8.98 17.42 -0.87
N PHE A 76 -8.65 16.41 -0.08
CA PHE A 76 -9.38 15.16 -0.01
C PHE A 76 -10.71 15.33 0.73
N LYS A 77 -11.79 15.46 -0.03
CA LYS A 77 -13.15 15.56 0.51
C LYS A 77 -13.81 14.18 0.56
N PRO A 78 -14.77 13.97 1.48
CA PRO A 78 -15.68 12.84 1.39
C PRO A 78 -16.37 12.81 0.02
N GLY A 79 -16.74 11.61 -0.42
CA GLY A 79 -17.43 11.41 -1.69
C GLY A 79 -18.74 12.19 -1.76
N SER A 80 -19.09 12.65 -2.96
CA SER A 80 -20.34 13.37 -3.19
C SER A 80 -21.57 12.50 -2.87
N PRO A 81 -22.69 13.10 -2.43
CA PRO A 81 -23.92 12.35 -2.19
C PRO A 81 -24.43 11.70 -3.48
N MET A 82 -24.71 10.39 -3.41
CA MET A 82 -25.35 9.63 -4.49
C MET A 82 -26.83 9.40 -4.15
N GLU A 83 -27.64 9.13 -5.17
CA GLU A 83 -29.05 8.80 -4.97
C GLU A 83 -29.22 7.50 -4.17
N PRO A 84 -30.27 7.40 -3.33
CA PRO A 84 -30.64 6.17 -2.65
C PRO A 84 -30.72 4.96 -3.59
N GLY A 85 -29.99 3.89 -3.26
CA GLY A 85 -29.99 2.66 -4.07
C GLY A 85 -29.19 2.75 -5.38
N HIS A 86 -28.32 3.75 -5.54
CA HIS A 86 -27.39 3.83 -6.67
C HIS A 86 -26.62 2.52 -6.85
N ASN A 87 -26.61 2.00 -8.08
CA ASN A 87 -25.87 0.80 -8.41
C ASN A 87 -24.43 1.18 -8.80
N TYR A 88 -23.51 1.09 -7.83
CA TYR A 88 -22.11 1.43 -8.02
C TYR A 88 -21.44 0.51 -9.04
N THR A 89 -20.98 1.09 -10.15
CA THR A 89 -20.11 0.36 -11.09
C THR A 89 -18.78 0.06 -10.43
N SER A 90 -18.21 -1.11 -10.70
CA SER A 90 -16.89 -1.43 -10.15
C SER A 90 -16.05 -2.34 -11.02
N VAL A 91 -14.73 -2.15 -10.93
CA VAL A 91 -13.73 -2.99 -11.60
C VAL A 91 -12.76 -3.54 -10.57
N LEU A 92 -12.45 -4.83 -10.68
CA LEU A 92 -11.43 -5.53 -9.91
C LEU A 92 -10.11 -5.56 -10.70
N VAL A 93 -9.12 -4.83 -10.25
CA VAL A 93 -7.78 -4.74 -10.82
C VAL A 93 -6.86 -5.71 -10.09
N ILE A 94 -6.40 -6.73 -10.81
CA ILE A 94 -5.55 -7.79 -10.25
C ILE A 94 -4.17 -7.72 -10.87
N ALA A 95 -3.16 -7.67 -10.01
CA ALA A 95 -1.79 -7.95 -10.39
C ALA A 95 -1.50 -9.43 -10.14
N LYS A 96 -0.99 -10.11 -11.16
CA LYS A 96 -0.55 -11.51 -11.08
C LYS A 96 0.73 -11.74 -11.88
N THR A 97 1.40 -12.84 -11.58
CA THR A 97 2.40 -13.51 -12.40
C THR A 97 1.73 -14.61 -13.22
N LYS A 98 2.44 -15.13 -14.22
CA LYS A 98 1.94 -16.17 -15.12
C LYS A 98 1.48 -17.44 -14.38
N ASP A 99 2.18 -17.80 -13.32
CA ASP A 99 1.98 -19.04 -12.58
C ASP A 99 0.87 -18.96 -11.51
N GLU A 100 0.39 -17.75 -11.18
CA GLU A 100 -0.70 -17.58 -10.22
C GLU A 100 -2.07 -17.93 -10.83
N ASP A 101 -2.86 -18.71 -10.11
CA ASP A 101 -4.21 -19.11 -10.54
C ASP A 101 -5.25 -18.05 -10.17
N THR A 102 -5.97 -17.58 -11.18
CA THR A 102 -7.05 -16.61 -11.08
C THR A 102 -8.42 -17.18 -11.49
N SER A 103 -8.50 -18.48 -11.80
CA SER A 103 -9.73 -19.14 -12.26
C SER A 103 -10.86 -19.16 -11.22
N TRP A 104 -10.52 -19.00 -9.94
CA TRP A 104 -11.49 -18.90 -8.86
C TRP A 104 -12.40 -17.68 -9.00
N MET A 105 -11.92 -16.58 -9.60
CA MET A 105 -12.71 -15.37 -9.80
C MET A 105 -13.86 -15.57 -10.78
N ASP A 106 -13.73 -16.49 -11.74
CA ASP A 106 -14.82 -16.79 -12.67
C ASP A 106 -15.94 -17.60 -12.02
N LYS A 107 -15.60 -18.36 -10.96
CA LYS A 107 -16.56 -19.14 -10.18
C LYS A 107 -17.23 -18.30 -9.10
N GLU A 108 -16.45 -17.53 -8.35
CA GLU A 108 -16.91 -16.76 -7.19
C GLU A 108 -17.46 -15.38 -7.54
N LEU A 109 -16.96 -14.79 -8.63
CA LEU A 109 -17.24 -13.40 -9.03
C LEU A 109 -17.59 -13.32 -10.53
N PRO A 110 -18.61 -14.05 -11.01
CA PRO A 110 -18.92 -14.13 -12.44
C PRO A 110 -19.32 -12.77 -13.03
N ASP A 111 -20.04 -11.95 -12.27
CA ASP A 111 -20.58 -10.66 -12.72
C ASP A 111 -19.65 -9.46 -12.43
N GLN A 112 -18.54 -9.68 -11.72
CA GLN A 112 -17.59 -8.62 -11.41
C GLN A 112 -16.70 -8.36 -12.63
N GLU A 113 -16.68 -7.11 -13.11
CA GLU A 113 -15.73 -6.69 -14.14
C GLU A 113 -14.29 -6.77 -13.60
N LYS A 114 -13.37 -7.29 -14.40
CA LYS A 114 -11.99 -7.59 -14.00
C LYS A 114 -11.00 -7.02 -15.01
N ALA A 115 -9.91 -6.45 -14.50
CA ALA A 115 -8.72 -6.10 -15.25
C ALA A 115 -7.53 -6.88 -14.66
N ILE A 116 -7.23 -8.05 -15.25
CA ILE A 116 -6.19 -8.97 -14.75
C ILE A 116 -4.91 -8.74 -15.55
N TYR A 117 -3.91 -8.14 -14.92
CA TYR A 117 -2.59 -7.88 -15.53
C TYR A 117 -1.62 -9.00 -15.18
N VAL A 118 -0.90 -9.50 -16.19
CA VAL A 118 0.20 -10.45 -16.01
C VAL A 118 1.52 -9.70 -16.06
N ALA A 119 2.20 -9.59 -14.93
CA ALA A 119 3.37 -8.72 -14.76
C ALA A 119 4.60 -9.21 -15.53
N ASP A 120 4.80 -10.52 -15.61
CA ASP A 120 5.96 -11.21 -16.15
C ASP A 120 5.73 -11.83 -17.54
N ASP A 121 4.62 -11.51 -18.21
CA ASP A 121 4.31 -11.96 -19.57
C ASP A 121 4.01 -10.76 -20.50
N PRO A 122 4.97 -10.29 -21.31
CA PRO A 122 4.76 -9.15 -22.23
C PRO A 122 3.82 -9.48 -23.39
N THR A 123 3.39 -10.74 -23.55
CA THR A 123 2.42 -11.14 -24.57
C THR A 123 0.98 -11.19 -24.04
N ALA A 124 0.80 -11.01 -22.72
CA ALA A 124 -0.53 -10.98 -22.13
C ALA A 124 -1.33 -9.76 -22.62
N PRO A 125 -2.66 -9.89 -22.81
CA PRO A 125 -3.50 -8.78 -23.26
C PRO A 125 -3.42 -7.55 -22.37
N LEU A 126 -3.29 -7.76 -21.06
CA LEU A 126 -2.99 -6.73 -20.07
C LEU A 126 -1.65 -7.06 -19.43
N HIS A 127 -0.65 -6.22 -19.67
CA HIS A 127 0.67 -6.33 -19.06
C HIS A 127 1.19 -4.92 -18.73
N PRO A 128 1.97 -4.74 -17.64
CA PRO A 128 2.53 -3.45 -17.30
C PRO A 128 3.70 -3.08 -18.23
N PRO A 129 3.98 -1.80 -18.47
CA PRO A 129 5.07 -1.35 -19.34
C PRO A 129 6.47 -1.86 -18.91
N LYS A 130 6.63 -2.27 -17.65
CA LYS A 130 7.83 -2.91 -17.11
C LYS A 130 7.45 -3.75 -15.90
N ASN A 131 8.04 -4.94 -15.73
CA ASN A 131 7.90 -5.71 -14.50
C ASN A 131 8.82 -5.10 -13.41
N LYS A 132 8.30 -4.14 -12.64
CA LYS A 132 9.05 -3.35 -11.66
C LYS A 132 8.14 -2.72 -10.61
N GLY A 133 8.46 -2.83 -9.32
CA GLY A 133 7.64 -2.41 -8.21
C GLY A 133 6.47 -3.35 -7.93
N HIS A 134 6.55 -4.63 -8.30
CA HIS A 134 5.45 -5.60 -8.14
C HIS A 134 4.09 -5.06 -8.66
N GLU A 135 3.04 -5.10 -7.83
CA GLU A 135 1.68 -4.66 -8.16
C GLU A 135 1.55 -3.17 -8.46
N VAL A 136 2.51 -2.36 -8.00
CA VAL A 136 2.44 -0.89 -8.09
C VAL A 136 2.44 -0.43 -9.53
N MET A 137 3.27 -1.02 -10.40
CA MET A 137 3.29 -0.65 -11.81
C MET A 137 1.98 -1.00 -12.51
N VAL A 138 1.35 -2.12 -12.13
CA VAL A 138 0.04 -2.50 -12.63
C VAL A 138 -1.00 -1.48 -12.18
N TYR A 139 -1.06 -1.17 -10.88
CA TYR A 139 -2.07 -0.27 -10.32
C TYR A 139 -1.96 1.14 -10.90
N LEU A 140 -0.75 1.70 -10.97
CA LEU A 140 -0.51 3.01 -11.57
C LEU A 140 -0.83 3.00 -13.06
N SER A 141 -0.46 1.95 -13.80
CA SER A 141 -0.78 1.88 -15.24
C SER A 141 -2.27 1.81 -15.49
N TRP A 142 -3.01 0.99 -14.74
CA TRP A 142 -4.46 0.93 -14.85
C TRP A 142 -5.12 2.28 -14.54
N ILE A 143 -4.69 2.98 -13.48
CA ILE A 143 -5.19 4.32 -13.16
C ILE A 143 -4.91 5.30 -14.30
N ILE A 144 -3.69 5.31 -14.83
CA ILE A 144 -3.28 6.22 -15.92
C ILE A 144 -4.07 5.97 -17.20
N ASP A 145 -4.27 4.70 -17.56
CA ASP A 145 -4.90 4.31 -18.82
C ASP A 145 -6.43 4.48 -18.78
N ASN A 146 -7.04 4.47 -17.58
CA ASN A 146 -8.49 4.57 -17.39
C ASN A 146 -8.94 5.88 -16.73
N TYR A 147 -8.04 6.84 -16.50
CA TYR A 147 -8.29 8.05 -15.69
C TYR A 147 -9.56 8.83 -16.09
N ASP A 148 -9.85 8.92 -17.38
CA ASP A 148 -11.02 9.62 -17.91
C ASP A 148 -12.29 8.76 -17.96
N ASN A 149 -12.17 7.43 -17.79
CA ASN A 149 -13.25 6.44 -17.93
C ASN A 149 -13.34 5.52 -16.69
N LEU A 150 -13.05 6.05 -15.50
CA LEU A 150 -13.03 5.27 -14.26
C LEU A 150 -14.43 4.75 -13.88
N PRO A 151 -14.55 3.55 -13.29
CA PRO A 151 -15.78 3.09 -12.62
C PRO A 151 -16.04 3.91 -11.35
N ASP A 152 -17.22 3.76 -10.74
CA ASP A 152 -17.50 4.44 -9.46
C ASP A 152 -16.52 3.96 -8.38
N VAL A 153 -16.20 2.67 -8.37
CA VAL A 153 -15.26 2.03 -7.44
C VAL A 153 -14.24 1.15 -8.19
N ALA A 154 -12.96 1.39 -7.98
CA ALA A 154 -11.87 0.51 -8.40
C ALA A 154 -11.33 -0.27 -7.19
N ILE A 155 -11.20 -1.59 -7.30
CA ILE A 155 -10.62 -2.44 -6.25
C ILE A 155 -9.28 -2.98 -6.75
N PHE A 156 -8.21 -2.81 -5.97
CA PHE A 156 -6.87 -3.28 -6.27
C PHE A 156 -6.50 -4.41 -5.32
N MET A 157 -6.22 -5.61 -5.85
CA MET A 157 -5.91 -6.80 -5.04
C MET A 157 -4.85 -7.69 -5.67
N HIS A 158 -4.29 -8.59 -4.85
CA HIS A 158 -3.45 -9.70 -5.28
C HIS A 158 -4.29 -10.85 -5.84
N ALA A 159 -3.66 -11.77 -6.58
CA ALA A 159 -4.34 -12.86 -7.28
C ALA A 159 -4.89 -13.97 -6.37
N HIS A 160 -4.35 -14.14 -5.16
CA HIS A 160 -4.60 -15.29 -4.30
C HIS A 160 -5.99 -15.28 -3.67
N GLN A 161 -6.75 -16.38 -3.83
CA GLN A 161 -8.05 -16.53 -3.16
C GLN A 161 -7.90 -16.64 -1.63
N PHE A 162 -7.08 -17.58 -1.16
CA PHE A 162 -6.90 -17.87 0.27
C PHE A 162 -5.48 -17.53 0.71
N THR A 163 -5.34 -16.57 1.62
CA THR A 163 -4.03 -16.05 2.01
C THR A 163 -4.08 -15.28 3.33
N TRP A 164 -2.96 -15.27 4.06
CA TRP A 164 -2.81 -14.60 5.36
C TRP A 164 -3.03 -13.08 5.30
N HIS A 165 -2.82 -12.47 4.13
CA HIS A 165 -3.00 -11.03 3.96
C HIS A 165 -4.48 -10.60 3.82
N ASN A 166 -5.40 -11.55 3.66
CA ASN A 166 -6.84 -11.34 3.76
C ASN A 166 -7.32 -11.58 5.20
N ASP A 167 -8.30 -10.81 5.68
CA ASP A 167 -8.79 -10.94 7.06
C ASP A 167 -9.39 -12.33 7.36
N ASP A 168 -8.98 -12.90 8.48
CA ASP A 168 -9.40 -14.22 8.96
C ASP A 168 -10.86 -14.26 9.46
N ILE A 169 -11.39 -13.12 9.92
CA ILE A 169 -12.83 -12.95 10.20
C ILE A 169 -13.65 -13.25 8.94
N LEU A 170 -13.10 -12.97 7.75
CA LEU A 170 -13.70 -13.30 6.45
C LEU A 170 -13.12 -14.58 5.84
N GLY A 171 -12.51 -15.44 6.66
CA GLY A 171 -12.01 -16.75 6.26
C GLY A 171 -10.80 -16.69 5.35
N HIS A 172 -10.00 -15.61 5.40
CA HIS A 172 -8.84 -15.39 4.52
C HIS A 172 -9.19 -15.40 3.02
N ASN A 173 -10.47 -15.26 2.66
CA ASN A 173 -10.99 -15.48 1.31
C ASN A 173 -11.21 -14.15 0.57
N ALA A 174 -10.42 -13.88 -0.47
CA ALA A 174 -10.54 -12.70 -1.31
C ALA A 174 -11.93 -12.56 -1.93
N GLY A 175 -12.56 -13.68 -2.30
CA GLY A 175 -13.93 -13.67 -2.81
C GLY A 175 -14.92 -13.10 -1.81
N GLU A 176 -14.79 -13.43 -0.52
CA GLU A 176 -15.63 -12.85 0.53
C GLU A 176 -15.35 -11.37 0.75
N LEU A 177 -14.08 -10.94 0.73
CA LEU A 177 -13.73 -9.52 0.82
C LEU A 177 -14.40 -8.73 -0.33
N ILE A 178 -14.32 -9.20 -1.57
CA ILE A 178 -14.85 -8.50 -2.74
C ILE A 178 -16.40 -8.47 -2.75
N LYS A 179 -17.04 -9.61 -2.49
CA LYS A 179 -18.51 -9.73 -2.45
C LYS A 179 -19.12 -8.86 -1.36
N ARG A 180 -18.43 -8.74 -0.23
CA ARG A 180 -18.90 -8.01 0.94
C ARG A 180 -18.37 -6.59 1.05
N LEU A 181 -17.57 -6.10 0.10
CA LEU A 181 -17.08 -4.73 0.16
C LEU A 181 -18.22 -3.73 -0.07
N SER A 182 -18.50 -2.90 0.93
CA SER A 182 -19.46 -1.79 0.86
C SER A 182 -18.99 -0.72 -0.12
N ARG A 183 -19.61 -0.66 -1.30
CA ARG A 183 -19.32 0.37 -2.31
C ARG A 183 -19.70 1.79 -1.88
N PRO A 184 -20.82 2.02 -1.18
CA PRO A 184 -21.14 3.29 -0.55
C PRO A 184 -20.05 3.77 0.43
N ARG A 185 -19.46 2.87 1.23
CA ARG A 185 -18.33 3.24 2.08
C ARG A 185 -17.12 3.65 1.27
N VAL A 186 -16.71 2.86 0.26
CA VAL A 186 -15.57 3.22 -0.60
C VAL A 186 -15.78 4.59 -1.23
N TRP A 187 -17.00 4.86 -1.72
CA TRP A 187 -17.37 6.15 -2.27
C TRP A 187 -17.24 7.28 -1.23
N ARG A 188 -17.87 7.12 -0.07
CA ARG A 188 -17.89 8.12 1.00
C ARG A 188 -16.50 8.45 1.54
N GLU A 189 -15.68 7.44 1.84
CA GLU A 189 -14.32 7.62 2.37
C GLU A 189 -13.31 8.00 1.28
N GLY A 190 -13.62 7.62 0.04
CA GLY A 190 -12.78 7.80 -1.14
C GLY A 190 -11.65 6.80 -1.26
N PHE A 191 -11.08 6.36 -0.14
CA PHE A 191 -10.07 5.31 -0.03
C PHE A 191 -10.41 4.40 1.15
N VAL A 192 -10.33 3.08 0.94
CA VAL A 192 -10.33 2.11 2.03
C VAL A 192 -9.26 1.06 1.79
N ASN A 193 -8.58 0.65 2.86
CA ASN A 193 -7.74 -0.54 2.81
C ASN A 193 -8.63 -1.79 2.85
N MET A 194 -8.33 -2.81 2.03
CA MET A 194 -9.11 -4.05 2.02
C MET A 194 -8.89 -4.88 3.30
N ARG A 195 -7.80 -4.65 4.03
CA ARG A 195 -7.56 -5.26 5.34
C ARG A 195 -8.07 -4.35 6.45
N CYS A 196 -8.83 -4.92 7.37
CA CYS A 196 -9.27 -4.26 8.60
C CYS A 196 -8.35 -4.54 9.78
N SER A 197 -7.74 -5.73 9.86
CA SER A 197 -6.87 -6.09 10.99
C SER A 197 -5.62 -5.22 11.04
N TRP A 198 -5.31 -4.65 12.21
CA TRP A 198 -4.22 -3.67 12.38
C TRP A 198 -2.83 -4.25 12.19
N TYR A 199 -2.60 -5.50 12.60
CA TYR A 199 -1.30 -6.13 12.40
C TYR A 199 -1.24 -6.87 11.05
N PRO A 200 -0.16 -6.73 10.28
CA PRO A 200 0.89 -5.72 10.40
C PRO A 200 0.44 -4.36 9.83
N GLY A 201 1.02 -3.26 10.31
CA GLY A 201 0.87 -1.95 9.68
C GLY A 201 0.28 -0.81 10.52
N CYS A 202 -0.46 -1.12 11.60
CA CYS A 202 -1.07 -0.13 12.50
C CYS A 202 -0.76 -0.39 13.98
N PRO A 203 -0.85 0.63 14.85
CA PRO A 203 -1.03 2.06 14.54
C PRO A 203 0.29 2.81 14.25
N ASP A 204 1.43 2.16 14.48
CA ASP A 204 2.76 2.75 14.47
C ASP A 204 3.73 1.75 13.82
N TRP A 205 3.91 1.87 12.49
CA TRP A 205 4.58 0.82 11.71
C TRP A 205 5.91 1.27 11.11
N MET A 206 5.95 2.21 10.18
CA MET A 206 7.20 2.63 9.53
C MET A 206 7.65 4.00 10.02
N HIS A 207 8.94 4.13 10.27
CA HIS A 207 9.58 5.38 10.68
C HIS A 207 10.60 5.81 9.63
N PRO A 208 10.24 6.69 8.69
CA PRO A 208 11.15 7.12 7.61
C PRO A 208 12.52 7.65 8.06
N GLY A 209 12.66 8.09 9.31
CA GLY A 209 13.93 8.53 9.91
C GLY A 209 14.78 7.43 10.54
N GLU A 210 14.34 6.16 10.54
CA GLU A 210 15.13 5.05 11.07
C GLU A 210 16.37 4.78 10.20
N THR A 211 17.48 4.46 10.86
CA THR A 211 18.78 4.22 10.21
C THR A 211 19.29 2.81 10.43
N LYS A 212 18.70 2.07 11.38
CA LYS A 212 19.03 0.68 11.67
C LYS A 212 18.22 -0.24 10.78
N GLU A 213 18.92 -1.12 10.08
CA GLU A 213 18.28 -2.14 9.28
C GLU A 213 17.48 -3.11 10.16
N ASN A 214 16.25 -3.38 9.74
CA ASN A 214 15.36 -4.37 10.34
C ASN A 214 15.01 -5.41 9.28
N VAL A 215 15.32 -6.68 9.55
CA VAL A 215 15.05 -7.78 8.60
C VAL A 215 13.56 -7.95 8.27
N TYR A 216 12.67 -7.48 9.14
CA TYR A 216 11.22 -7.51 8.95
C TYR A 216 10.65 -6.26 8.29
N LYS A 217 11.44 -5.19 8.16
CA LYS A 217 11.06 -3.87 7.61
C LYS A 217 12.21 -3.28 6.81
N GLN A 218 12.71 -4.02 5.81
CA GLN A 218 13.94 -3.67 5.10
C GLN A 218 13.84 -2.32 4.38
N GLU A 219 12.64 -1.94 3.97
CA GLU A 219 12.33 -0.67 3.31
C GLU A 219 12.35 0.56 4.25
N GLU A 220 12.33 0.37 5.59
CA GLU A 220 12.17 1.47 6.55
C GLU A 220 13.28 2.51 6.43
N VAL A 221 14.54 2.06 6.35
CA VAL A 221 15.72 2.92 6.19
C VAL A 221 15.81 3.63 4.83
N LEU A 222 14.96 3.23 3.87
CA LEU A 222 14.91 3.80 2.52
C LEU A 222 13.77 4.79 2.34
N LEU A 223 12.84 4.88 3.31
CA LEU A 223 11.62 5.66 3.20
C LEU A 223 11.89 7.16 3.15
N ALA A 224 12.76 7.75 3.99
CA ALA A 224 13.01 9.20 3.93
C ALA A 224 13.52 9.67 2.56
N LYS A 225 14.46 8.92 1.96
CA LYS A 225 14.96 9.21 0.62
C LYS A 225 13.86 9.05 -0.42
N SER A 226 13.16 7.91 -0.40
CA SER A 226 12.10 7.63 -1.38
C SER A 226 10.95 8.63 -1.28
N TRP A 227 10.62 9.06 -0.06
CA TRP A 227 9.65 10.11 0.21
C TRP A 227 10.05 11.42 -0.42
N SER A 228 11.30 11.85 -0.22
CA SER A 228 11.81 13.11 -0.81
C SER A 228 11.81 13.09 -2.34
N GLU A 229 11.90 11.91 -2.95
CA GLU A 229 11.80 11.74 -4.41
C GLU A 229 10.33 11.68 -4.90
N LEU A 230 9.44 11.02 -4.15
CA LEU A 230 8.02 10.86 -4.52
C LEU A 230 7.20 12.12 -4.23
N PHE A 231 7.46 12.76 -3.10
CA PHE A 231 6.73 13.88 -2.51
C PHE A 231 7.69 15.02 -2.14
N PRO A 232 8.39 15.62 -3.13
CA PRO A 232 9.47 16.58 -2.87
C PRO A 232 9.02 17.88 -2.17
N LEU A 233 7.71 18.12 -2.08
CA LEU A 233 7.12 19.31 -1.47
C LEU A 233 6.44 19.02 -0.13
N ASP A 234 6.46 17.76 0.33
CA ASP A 234 5.84 17.32 1.59
C ASP A 234 6.93 16.94 2.60
N GLU A 235 6.75 17.34 3.85
CA GLU A 235 7.68 16.97 4.92
C GLU A 235 7.73 15.46 5.10
N VAL A 236 8.94 14.93 5.37
CA VAL A 236 9.12 13.51 5.69
C VAL A 236 8.41 13.22 7.02
N PRO A 237 7.43 12.31 7.06
CA PRO A 237 6.65 12.08 8.26
C PRO A 237 7.45 11.26 9.28
N ALA A 238 7.12 11.47 10.56
CA ALA A 238 7.71 10.68 11.64
C ALA A 238 7.25 9.21 11.62
N VAL A 239 6.00 8.97 11.22
CA VAL A 239 5.36 7.65 11.20
C VAL A 239 4.50 7.52 9.95
N LEU A 240 4.58 6.37 9.28
CA LEU A 240 3.62 5.90 8.29
C LEU A 240 2.96 4.62 8.81
N ALA A 241 1.63 4.62 8.81
CA ALA A 241 0.86 3.48 9.29
C ALA A 241 -0.47 3.34 8.54
N GLN A 242 -0.76 2.11 8.13
CA GLN A 242 -2.03 1.62 7.62
C GLN A 242 -1.96 0.09 7.65
N PRO A 243 -3.09 -0.64 7.65
CA PRO A 243 -3.06 -2.09 7.45
C PRO A 243 -2.24 -2.46 6.21
N CYS A 244 -1.48 -3.54 6.28
CA CYS A 244 -0.50 -3.90 5.25
C CYS A 244 -1.08 -4.19 3.85
N CYS A 245 -0.13 -4.53 2.97
CA CYS A 245 -0.31 -5.47 1.88
C CYS A 245 -0.88 -4.89 0.58
N ALA A 246 -0.92 -3.56 0.43
CA ALA A 246 -1.23 -2.88 -0.82
C ALA A 246 -2.56 -3.29 -1.51
N GLN A 247 -3.52 -3.85 -0.75
CA GLN A 247 -4.86 -4.12 -1.25
C GLN A 247 -5.80 -3.01 -0.77
N PHE A 248 -6.41 -2.29 -1.68
CA PHE A 248 -7.27 -1.15 -1.34
C PHE A 248 -8.35 -0.94 -2.40
N ALA A 249 -9.38 -0.18 -2.05
CA ALA A 249 -10.40 0.27 -2.99
C ALA A 249 -10.49 1.80 -3.00
N LEU A 250 -10.76 2.34 -4.19
CA LEU A 250 -10.80 3.76 -4.47
C LEU A 250 -12.12 4.13 -5.14
N SER A 251 -12.65 5.30 -4.76
CA SER A 251 -13.70 5.94 -5.54
C SER A 251 -13.12 6.67 -6.77
N ARG A 252 -13.94 6.85 -7.80
CA ARG A 252 -13.63 7.72 -8.95
C ARG A 252 -13.15 9.09 -8.51
N GLU A 253 -13.92 9.75 -7.64
CA GLU A 253 -13.64 11.10 -7.17
C GLU A 253 -12.30 11.17 -6.44
N ARG A 254 -11.94 10.11 -5.71
CA ARG A 254 -10.66 10.08 -5.01
C ARG A 254 -9.47 9.97 -5.96
N ILE A 255 -9.59 9.16 -7.01
CA ILE A 255 -8.56 9.09 -8.05
C ILE A 255 -8.44 10.46 -8.75
N GLN A 256 -9.57 11.07 -9.11
CA GLN A 256 -9.58 12.35 -9.84
C GLN A 256 -9.23 13.57 -8.97
N ALA A 257 -9.18 13.41 -7.64
CA ALA A 257 -8.69 14.46 -6.74
C ALA A 257 -7.21 14.77 -6.97
N LYS A 258 -6.44 13.90 -7.65
CA LYS A 258 -5.10 14.19 -8.13
C LYS A 258 -5.07 14.22 -9.65
N PRO A 259 -4.37 15.19 -10.27
CA PRO A 259 -4.28 15.24 -11.73
C PRO A 259 -3.57 14.01 -12.29
N HIS A 260 -3.97 13.59 -13.50
CA HIS A 260 -3.36 12.49 -14.26
C HIS A 260 -1.83 12.52 -14.25
N ALA A 261 -1.24 13.70 -14.45
CA ALA A 261 0.21 13.90 -14.48
C ALA A 261 0.92 13.47 -13.19
N GLN A 262 0.24 13.52 -12.03
CA GLN A 262 0.79 13.06 -10.76
C GLN A 262 0.95 11.53 -10.74
N TYR A 263 0.01 10.78 -11.31
CA TYR A 263 0.14 9.33 -11.45
C TYR A 263 1.26 8.95 -12.42
N VAL A 264 1.43 9.73 -13.49
CA VAL A 264 2.56 9.57 -14.41
C VAL A 264 3.90 9.84 -13.70
N TRP A 265 3.98 10.86 -12.84
CA TRP A 265 5.15 11.13 -12.00
C TRP A 265 5.51 9.94 -11.11
N TYR A 266 4.52 9.40 -10.40
CA TYR A 266 4.68 8.21 -9.57
C TYR A 266 5.17 6.99 -10.35
N ARG A 267 4.61 6.74 -11.54
CA ARG A 267 5.05 5.64 -12.40
C ARG A 267 6.46 5.86 -12.92
N ASN A 268 6.82 7.10 -13.24
CA ASN A 268 8.16 7.45 -13.69
C ASN A 268 9.22 7.21 -12.60
N TRP A 269 8.88 7.46 -11.33
CA TRP A 269 9.77 7.09 -10.22
C TRP A 269 10.12 5.60 -10.24
N LEU A 270 9.15 4.71 -10.50
CA LEU A 270 9.43 3.27 -10.63
C LEU A 270 10.34 2.92 -11.82
N PHE A 271 10.25 3.66 -12.92
CA PHE A 271 11.14 3.45 -14.07
C PHE A 271 12.58 3.88 -13.76
N SER A 272 12.74 4.97 -13.01
CA SER A 272 14.02 5.63 -12.78
C SER A 272 14.76 5.20 -11.51
N THR A 273 14.04 4.72 -10.50
CA THR A 273 14.64 4.32 -9.22
C THR A 273 15.62 3.16 -9.40
N GLN A 274 16.75 3.23 -8.68
CA GLN A 274 17.76 2.17 -8.63
C GLN A 274 17.47 1.14 -7.55
N LEU A 275 16.39 1.32 -6.77
CA LEU A 275 15.98 0.33 -5.79
C LEU A 275 15.69 -1.01 -6.49
N PRO A 276 15.95 -2.17 -5.85
CA PRO A 276 15.47 -3.46 -6.31
C PRO A 276 13.94 -3.52 -6.43
N ASP A 277 13.43 -4.43 -7.26
CA ASP A 277 12.00 -4.63 -7.52
C ASP A 277 11.17 -4.72 -6.22
N PHE A 278 11.49 -5.71 -5.39
CA PHE A 278 10.90 -5.94 -4.09
C PHE A 278 10.87 -4.68 -3.20
N LEU A 279 12.01 -3.99 -3.02
CA LEU A 279 12.08 -2.83 -2.14
C LEU A 279 11.28 -1.64 -2.67
N SER A 280 11.28 -1.40 -3.99
CA SER A 280 10.43 -0.35 -4.56
C SER A 280 8.93 -0.64 -4.38
N GLY A 281 8.51 -1.91 -4.47
CA GLY A 281 7.13 -2.31 -4.16
C GLY A 281 6.79 -2.08 -2.69
N ARG A 282 7.69 -2.49 -1.77
CA ARG A 282 7.53 -2.31 -0.32
C ARG A 282 7.45 -0.85 0.11
N ILE A 283 8.20 0.05 -0.52
CA ILE A 283 8.05 1.50 -0.28
C ILE A 283 6.60 1.93 -0.60
N TRP A 284 6.07 1.49 -1.74
CA TRP A 284 4.74 1.85 -2.17
C TRP A 284 3.63 1.28 -1.28
N GLU A 285 3.81 0.07 -0.76
CA GLU A 285 2.89 -0.54 0.21
C GLU A 285 2.57 0.40 1.39
N TYR A 286 3.52 1.25 1.81
CA TYR A 286 3.38 2.14 2.97
C TYR A 286 3.13 3.61 2.64
N VAL A 287 2.93 3.98 1.37
CA VAL A 287 2.59 5.36 0.98
C VAL A 287 1.21 5.49 0.33
N TRP A 288 0.53 4.38 -0.01
CA TRP A 288 -0.80 4.44 -0.65
C TRP A 288 -1.83 5.25 0.15
N GLN A 289 -1.85 5.10 1.47
CA GLN A 289 -2.72 5.90 2.34
C GLN A 289 -2.40 7.39 2.25
N PHE A 290 -1.13 7.77 2.18
CA PHE A 290 -0.76 9.18 2.02
C PHE A 290 -1.17 9.69 0.64
N VAL A 291 -0.91 8.90 -0.41
CA VAL A 291 -1.32 9.21 -1.79
C VAL A 291 -2.81 9.45 -1.87
N PHE A 292 -3.65 8.65 -1.21
CA PHE A 292 -5.10 8.77 -1.37
C PHE A 292 -5.83 9.39 -0.19
N THR A 293 -5.16 9.83 0.88
CA THR A 293 -5.83 10.51 2.00
C THR A 293 -5.12 11.76 2.47
N GLY A 294 -3.86 11.96 2.09
CA GLY A 294 -3.01 13.03 2.61
C GLY A 294 -2.56 12.81 4.06
N ASN A 295 -2.96 11.69 4.68
CA ASN A 295 -2.60 11.36 6.05
C ASN A 295 -1.50 10.31 6.07
N ASN A 296 -0.54 10.48 6.98
CA ASN A 296 0.55 9.53 7.16
C ASN A 296 0.10 8.27 7.92
N VAL A 297 -0.86 8.43 8.83
CA VAL A 297 -1.47 7.37 9.63
C VAL A 297 -2.95 7.24 9.25
N HIS A 298 -3.32 6.08 8.69
CA HIS A 298 -4.69 5.73 8.34
C HIS A 298 -5.05 4.35 8.92
N CYS A 299 -5.39 4.36 10.21
CA CYS A 299 -5.70 3.17 11.00
C CYS A 299 -7.12 3.26 11.58
N PRO A 300 -8.16 3.03 10.76
CA PRO A 300 -9.53 3.00 11.27
C PRO A 300 -9.65 1.91 12.34
N LYS A 301 -10.49 2.13 13.35
CA LYS A 301 -10.78 1.10 14.36
C LYS A 301 -11.27 -0.18 13.68
N GLU A 302 -10.75 -1.32 14.08
CA GLU A 302 -11.03 -2.61 13.42
C GLU A 302 -12.54 -2.92 13.40
N HIS A 303 -13.25 -2.70 14.52
CA HIS A 303 -14.69 -2.95 14.61
C HIS A 303 -15.51 -2.06 13.64
N ILE A 304 -15.11 -0.80 13.45
CA ILE A 304 -15.72 0.13 12.47
C ILE A 304 -15.43 -0.33 11.05
N CYS A 305 -14.20 -0.79 10.79
CA CYS A 305 -13.82 -1.34 9.50
C CYS A 305 -14.64 -2.56 9.16
N PHE A 306 -14.63 -3.60 9.99
CA PHE A 306 -15.40 -4.82 9.74
C PHE A 306 -16.90 -4.57 9.60
N CYS A 307 -17.48 -3.70 10.42
CA CYS A 307 -18.91 -3.46 10.38
C CYS A 307 -19.35 -2.69 9.14
N ASP A 308 -18.78 -1.52 8.86
CA ASP A 308 -19.27 -0.65 7.79
C ASP A 308 -18.62 -0.95 6.44
N GLN A 309 -17.47 -1.64 6.40
CA GLN A 309 -16.86 -2.11 5.14
C GLN A 309 -17.38 -3.47 4.69
N TYR A 310 -17.61 -4.41 5.63
CA TYR A 310 -17.90 -5.81 5.32
C TYR A 310 -19.21 -6.33 5.91
N GLY A 311 -19.96 -5.51 6.63
CA GLY A 311 -21.20 -5.91 7.28
C GLY A 311 -21.00 -6.91 8.43
N SER A 312 -19.85 -6.89 9.09
CA SER A 312 -19.53 -7.72 10.26
C SER A 312 -19.57 -6.87 11.53
N CYS A 313 -20.76 -6.66 12.09
CA CYS A 313 -20.99 -5.72 13.18
C CYS A 313 -21.04 -6.41 14.55
N PHE A 314 -20.01 -6.19 15.37
CA PHE A 314 -19.91 -6.82 16.69
C PHE A 314 -20.73 -6.11 17.77
N GLY A 315 -21.21 -4.89 17.50
CA GLY A 315 -22.08 -4.12 18.41
C GLY A 315 -21.29 -3.27 19.39
N GLY A 316 -20.22 -2.64 18.91
CA GLY A 316 -19.31 -1.78 19.66
C GLY A 316 -17.91 -2.37 19.83
N GLU A 317 -16.98 -1.47 20.17
CA GLU A 317 -15.57 -1.76 20.42
C GLU A 317 -15.38 -2.81 21.53
N ASP A 318 -16.12 -2.70 22.64
CA ASP A 318 -16.02 -3.66 23.76
C ASP A 318 -16.38 -5.09 23.35
N LYS A 319 -17.47 -5.26 22.61
CA LYS A 319 -17.91 -6.59 22.13
C LYS A 319 -16.96 -7.15 21.09
N PHE A 320 -16.39 -6.30 20.25
CA PHE A 320 -15.33 -6.70 19.32
C PHE A 320 -14.09 -7.17 20.09
N ASN A 321 -13.65 -6.43 21.09
CA ASN A 321 -12.50 -6.78 21.92
C ASN A 321 -12.71 -8.12 22.65
N ASP A 322 -13.91 -8.37 23.17
CA ASP A 322 -14.25 -9.65 23.79
C ASP A 322 -14.23 -10.82 22.80
N PHE A 323 -14.73 -10.59 21.58
CA PHE A 323 -14.61 -11.56 20.50
C PHE A 323 -13.13 -11.84 20.14
N ILE A 324 -12.29 -10.81 20.03
CA ILE A 324 -10.87 -10.96 19.71
C ILE A 324 -10.15 -11.78 20.77
N LYS A 325 -10.45 -11.60 22.06
CA LYS A 325 -9.86 -12.41 23.15
C LYS A 325 -10.12 -13.91 22.96
N ILE A 326 -11.39 -14.29 22.72
CA ILE A 326 -11.79 -15.69 22.56
C ILE A 326 -11.18 -16.28 21.27
N LYS A 327 -11.18 -15.49 20.19
CA LYS A 327 -10.58 -15.87 18.91
C LYS A 327 -9.07 -16.07 19.03
N GLN A 328 -8.37 -15.20 19.75
CA GLN A 328 -6.93 -15.33 20.00
C GLN A 328 -6.65 -16.57 20.84
N GLU A 329 -7.42 -16.83 21.89
CA GLU A 329 -7.29 -18.05 22.69
C GLU A 329 -7.42 -19.30 21.81
N LEU A 330 -8.43 -19.34 20.94
CA LEU A 330 -8.60 -20.43 19.97
C LEU A 330 -7.36 -20.58 19.06
N GLY A 331 -6.91 -19.49 18.44
CA GLY A 331 -5.75 -19.51 17.54
C GLY A 331 -4.45 -19.95 18.23
N GLU A 332 -4.27 -19.58 19.50
CA GLU A 332 -3.16 -20.04 20.33
C GLU A 332 -3.23 -21.55 20.56
N ARG A 333 -4.40 -22.09 20.94
CA ARG A 333 -4.54 -23.56 21.12
C ARG A 333 -4.33 -24.34 19.83
N GLU A 334 -4.79 -23.81 18.71
CA GLU A 334 -4.53 -24.40 17.40
C GLU A 334 -3.05 -24.41 17.04
N ARG A 335 -2.32 -23.32 17.35
CA ARG A 335 -0.88 -23.24 17.13
C ARG A 335 -0.14 -24.22 18.04
N ASP A 336 -0.46 -24.24 19.32
CA ASP A 336 0.16 -25.14 20.30
C ASP A 336 -0.06 -26.61 19.90
N LEU A 337 -1.23 -26.95 19.36
CA LEU A 337 -1.52 -28.30 18.87
C LEU A 337 -0.66 -28.64 17.65
N ARG A 338 -0.53 -27.73 16.67
CA ARG A 338 0.35 -27.92 15.51
C ARG A 338 1.81 -28.10 15.94
N GLU A 339 2.30 -27.26 16.84
CA GLU A 339 3.66 -27.36 17.37
C GLU A 339 3.89 -28.69 18.09
N TRP A 340 2.91 -29.15 18.88
CA TRP A 340 2.96 -30.46 19.54
C TRP A 340 3.04 -31.59 18.49
N GLU A 341 2.21 -31.54 17.45
CA GLU A 341 2.18 -32.54 16.37
C GLU A 341 3.49 -32.56 15.57
N ASP A 342 4.06 -31.39 15.28
CA ASP A 342 5.29 -31.27 14.51
C ASP A 342 6.52 -31.76 15.29
N LYS A 343 6.58 -31.54 16.61
CA LYS A 343 7.59 -32.18 17.47
C LYS A 343 7.50 -33.71 17.41
N GLY A 344 6.28 -34.25 17.46
CA GLY A 344 6.03 -35.69 17.33
C GLY A 344 6.53 -36.25 15.99
N LYS A 345 6.13 -35.60 14.88
CA LYS A 345 6.56 -35.98 13.53
C LYS A 345 8.08 -35.93 13.36
N ALA A 346 8.73 -34.87 13.84
CA ALA A 346 10.19 -34.74 13.73
C ALA A 346 10.94 -35.90 14.42
N ILE A 347 10.45 -36.33 15.60
CA ILE A 347 11.01 -37.48 16.31
C ILE A 347 10.78 -38.79 15.53
N GLU A 348 9.58 -38.99 14.99
CA GLU A 348 9.26 -40.17 14.17
C GLU A 348 10.09 -40.24 12.89
N GLU A 349 10.27 -39.11 12.20
CA GLU A 349 11.09 -38.99 11.00
C GLU A 349 12.56 -39.29 11.29
N ALA A 350 13.14 -38.70 12.35
CA ALA A 350 14.52 -38.97 12.74
C ALA A 350 14.74 -40.47 13.06
N LYS A 351 13.80 -41.11 13.77
CA LYS A 351 13.86 -42.56 14.03
C LYS A 351 13.77 -43.39 12.75
N LYS A 352 12.87 -43.03 11.83
CA LYS A 352 12.67 -43.73 10.56
C LYS A 352 13.91 -43.66 9.65
N GLU A 353 14.64 -42.57 9.71
CA GLU A 353 15.90 -42.36 8.97
C GLU A 353 17.12 -42.97 9.67
N GLY A 354 16.94 -43.63 10.82
CA GLY A 354 18.02 -44.22 11.60
C GLY A 354 18.85 -43.21 12.40
N ARG A 355 18.42 -41.95 12.49
CA ARG A 355 19.03 -40.86 13.27
C ARG A 355 18.57 -40.91 14.74
N TYR A 356 18.83 -42.03 15.42
CA TYR A 356 18.31 -42.28 16.77
C TYR A 356 18.87 -41.32 17.84
N GLU A 357 20.17 -40.99 17.77
CA GLU A 357 20.80 -40.05 18.72
C GLU A 357 20.19 -38.64 18.62
N GLU A 358 19.89 -38.19 17.40
CA GLU A 358 19.20 -36.92 17.18
C GLU A 358 17.76 -36.97 17.71
N ALA A 359 17.04 -38.06 17.46
CA ALA A 359 15.68 -38.26 17.96
C ALA A 359 15.57 -38.23 19.50
N GLU A 360 16.64 -38.60 20.22
CA GLU A 360 16.69 -38.51 21.68
C GLU A 360 16.94 -37.08 22.19
N GLN A 361 17.61 -36.24 21.39
CA GLN A 361 17.93 -34.84 21.71
C GLN A 361 16.79 -33.87 21.35
N LEU A 362 15.88 -34.27 20.45
CA LEU A 362 14.71 -33.47 20.11
C LEU A 362 13.77 -33.31 21.31
N ASP A 363 13.13 -32.14 21.40
CA ASP A 363 12.16 -31.83 22.44
C ASP A 363 10.92 -32.73 22.31
N LYS A 364 10.61 -33.46 23.39
CA LYS A 364 9.54 -34.47 23.38
C LYS A 364 8.20 -33.82 23.73
N PRO A 365 7.17 -33.99 22.90
CA PRO A 365 5.85 -33.46 23.21
C PRO A 365 5.30 -34.12 24.49
N GLU A 366 4.70 -33.32 25.37
CA GLU A 366 4.11 -33.82 26.63
C GLU A 366 2.96 -34.80 26.34
N PRO A 367 3.01 -36.04 26.88
CA PRO A 367 1.95 -37.03 26.64
C PRO A 367 0.58 -36.54 27.15
N GLY A 368 -0.46 -36.67 26.33
CA GLY A 368 -1.84 -36.29 26.67
C GLY A 368 -2.18 -34.82 26.45
N ARG A 369 -1.18 -33.96 26.22
CA ARG A 369 -1.39 -32.52 25.96
C ARG A 369 -2.21 -32.28 24.69
N ASP A 370 -2.07 -33.14 23.67
CA ASP A 370 -2.86 -33.06 22.43
C ASP A 370 -4.36 -33.22 22.68
N GLN A 371 -4.77 -34.10 23.59
CA GLN A 371 -6.17 -34.33 23.95
C GLN A 371 -6.77 -33.13 24.67
N GLU A 372 -6.00 -32.51 25.57
CA GLU A 372 -6.39 -31.27 26.24
C GLU A 372 -6.59 -30.13 25.25
N LEU A 373 -5.62 -29.92 24.36
CA LEU A 373 -5.67 -28.89 23.33
C LEU A 373 -6.87 -29.09 22.38
N LYS A 374 -7.10 -30.31 21.90
CA LYS A 374 -8.27 -30.65 21.07
C LYS A 374 -9.58 -30.34 21.78
N LYS A 375 -9.70 -30.69 23.07
CA LYS A 375 -10.90 -30.39 23.86
C LYS A 375 -11.14 -28.88 24.03
N GLU A 376 -10.07 -28.09 24.22
CA GLU A 376 -10.19 -26.63 24.30
C GLU A 376 -10.58 -26.01 22.95
N ILE A 377 -9.99 -26.49 21.85
CA ILE A 377 -10.35 -26.09 20.48
C ILE A 377 -11.82 -26.41 20.20
N ASP A 378 -12.28 -27.63 20.50
CA ASP A 378 -13.66 -28.06 20.30
C ASP A 378 -14.66 -27.25 21.14
N ARG A 379 -14.22 -26.73 22.30
CA ARG A 379 -15.02 -25.82 23.13
C ARG A 379 -15.08 -24.41 22.52
N LEU A 380 -13.96 -23.88 22.06
CA LEU A 380 -13.82 -22.47 21.65
C LEU A 380 -14.33 -22.22 20.22
N ARG A 381 -14.08 -23.15 19.29
CA ARG A 381 -14.47 -23.02 17.87
C ARG A 381 -15.94 -22.63 17.67
N PRO A 382 -16.93 -23.38 18.20
CA PRO A 382 -18.34 -23.06 17.96
C PRO A 382 -18.74 -21.69 18.54
N ILE A 383 -18.07 -21.23 19.61
CA ILE A 383 -18.31 -19.89 20.18
C ILE A 383 -17.83 -18.81 19.21
N VAL A 384 -16.60 -18.94 18.70
CA VAL A 384 -16.04 -18.00 17.71
C VAL A 384 -16.89 -17.97 16.45
N ASP A 385 -17.29 -19.14 15.94
CA ASP A 385 -18.12 -19.24 14.73
C ASP A 385 -19.50 -18.62 14.93
N SER A 386 -20.13 -18.83 16.09
CA SER A 386 -21.41 -18.20 16.44
C SER A 386 -21.29 -16.68 16.52
N LEU A 387 -20.24 -16.16 17.18
CA LEU A 387 -20.04 -14.71 17.30
C LEU A 387 -19.79 -14.05 15.93
N LYS A 388 -19.07 -14.72 15.03
CA LYS A 388 -18.91 -14.28 13.64
C LYS A 388 -20.26 -14.27 12.93
N ALA A 389 -21.03 -15.36 13.00
CA ALA A 389 -22.35 -15.44 12.37
C ALA A 389 -23.31 -14.35 12.86
N ASP A 390 -23.36 -14.12 14.18
CA ASP A 390 -24.18 -13.08 14.77
C ASP A 390 -23.74 -11.67 14.32
N ALA A 391 -22.44 -11.44 14.17
CA ALA A 391 -21.93 -10.16 13.68
C ALA A 391 -22.32 -9.92 12.22
N LEU A 392 -22.28 -10.97 11.39
CA LEU A 392 -22.73 -10.92 10.00
C LEU A 392 -24.23 -10.63 9.92
N GLU A 393 -25.03 -11.28 10.76
CA GLU A 393 -26.49 -11.08 10.80
C GLU A 393 -26.83 -9.66 11.23
N ARG A 394 -26.24 -9.17 12.33
CA ARG A 394 -26.44 -7.78 12.79
C ARG A 394 -26.08 -6.76 11.72
N GLY A 395 -24.99 -7.01 10.99
CA GLY A 395 -24.54 -6.12 9.95
C GLY A 395 -25.42 -6.12 8.71
N LYS A 396 -26.36 -7.04 8.50
CA LYS A 396 -27.30 -6.96 7.35
C LYS A 396 -28.18 -5.71 7.40
N ASP A 397 -28.42 -5.16 8.60
CA ASP A 397 -29.15 -3.90 8.77
C ASP A 397 -28.20 -2.70 8.59
N PRO A 398 -28.39 -1.84 7.57
CA PRO A 398 -27.56 -0.66 7.37
C PRO A 398 -27.65 0.37 8.52
N LYS A 399 -28.73 0.34 9.31
CA LYS A 399 -28.85 1.19 10.51
C LYS A 399 -27.83 0.80 11.57
N ASN A 400 -27.63 -0.51 11.78
CA ASN A 400 -26.63 -1.00 12.75
C ASN A 400 -25.22 -0.58 12.32
N ARG A 401 -24.93 -0.59 11.01
CA ARG A 401 -23.65 -0.09 10.48
C ARG A 401 -23.46 1.40 10.77
N ALA A 402 -24.49 2.19 10.50
CA ALA A 402 -24.46 3.62 10.75
C ALA A 402 -24.20 3.92 12.25
N ILE A 403 -24.92 3.23 13.13
CA ILE A 403 -24.76 3.34 14.59
C ILE A 403 -23.35 2.97 15.03
N GLU A 404 -22.77 1.87 14.53
CA GLU A 404 -21.42 1.44 14.89
C GLU A 404 -20.34 2.47 14.51
N VAL A 405 -20.53 3.16 13.38
CA VAL A 405 -19.63 4.21 12.88
C VAL A 405 -19.90 5.57 13.56
N GLY A 406 -21.03 5.71 14.27
CA GLY A 406 -21.46 6.98 14.85
C GLY A 406 -21.97 8.00 13.83
N ARG A 407 -22.53 7.53 12.71
CA ARG A 407 -23.16 8.37 11.67
C ARG A 407 -24.68 8.26 11.71
N ASP A 408 -25.37 9.33 11.32
CA ASP A 408 -26.81 9.28 11.10
C ASP A 408 -27.13 8.37 9.91
N TRP A 409 -28.08 7.45 10.09
CA TRP A 409 -28.58 6.64 8.98
C TRP A 409 -29.57 7.44 8.15
N LYS A 410 -29.39 7.45 6.84
CA LYS A 410 -30.34 8.01 5.87
C LYS A 410 -30.94 6.91 5.02
N GLU A 411 -32.19 7.12 4.58
CA GLU A 411 -32.82 6.21 3.64
C GLU A 411 -32.02 6.21 2.33
N GLY A 412 -31.56 5.03 1.91
CA GLY A 412 -30.62 4.88 0.80
C GLY A 412 -29.18 4.61 1.19
N ASP A 413 -28.81 4.77 2.47
CA ASP A 413 -27.55 4.26 3.00
C ASP A 413 -27.61 2.72 2.91
N GLY A 414 -27.10 2.19 1.80
CA GLY A 414 -27.15 0.78 1.48
C GLY A 414 -26.13 -0.06 2.24
N PHE A 415 -25.88 -1.25 1.69
CA PHE A 415 -24.79 -2.12 2.11
C PHE A 415 -23.45 -1.46 1.82
#